data_AF-A0A524MCV5-F1
#
_entry.id   AF-A0A524MCV5-F1
#
_cell.length_a   1.000
_cell.length_b   1.000
_cell.length_c   1.000
_cell.angle_alpha   90.00
_cell.angle_beta   90.00
_cell.angle_gamma   90.00
#
_symmetry.space_group_name_H-M   'P 1'
#
loop_
_entity.id
_entity.type
_entity.pdbx_description
1 polymer ?
#
loop_
_entity_poly.entity_id
_entity_poly.type
_entity_poly.pdbx_seq_one_letter_code
_entity_poly.pdbx_strand_id
1 'polypeptide(L)'
;NILGGDKRFTIYNPNGNGDDQYLADAKHALDNSPDVDIIVASAGFDEYVDDWGENLSTEAFGKIGHLMYEFAKERCEGRRYALLEGGYNFQDLGKNILAFCEGLKGNR
;
A
#
# COMPACT_ATOMS: atom_id res chain seq x y z
N ASN A 1 -19.62 -1.39 8.83
CA ASN A 1 -18.41 -2.19 9.07
C ASN A 1 -18.47 -2.73 10.50
N ILE A 2 -18.23 -4.04 10.72
CA ILE A 2 -18.29 -4.74 12.02
C ILE A 2 -17.35 -4.12 13.09
N LEU A 3 -16.29 -3.44 12.66
CA LEU A 3 -15.25 -2.81 13.49
C LEU A 3 -15.45 -1.30 13.69
N GLY A 4 -16.40 -0.65 13.00
CA GLY A 4 -16.47 0.82 12.92
C GLY A 4 -16.76 1.57 14.23
N GLY A 5 -17.23 0.88 15.27
CA GLY A 5 -17.45 1.47 16.61
C GLY A 5 -16.34 1.16 17.62
N ASP A 6 -15.36 0.32 17.25
CA ASP A 6 -14.31 -0.13 18.14
C ASP A 6 -13.08 0.79 18.03
N LYS A 7 -12.81 1.55 19.10
CA LYS A 7 -11.71 2.52 19.16
C LYS A 7 -10.31 1.90 19.06
N ARG A 8 -10.18 0.57 19.13
CA ARG A 8 -8.91 -0.14 18.92
C ARG A 8 -8.51 -0.19 17.45
N PHE A 9 -9.45 0.07 16.54
CA PHE A 9 -9.21 0.05 15.10
C PHE A 9 -9.48 1.42 14.50
N THR A 10 -8.51 1.92 13.74
CA THR A 10 -8.71 3.04 12.83
C THR A 10 -8.77 2.47 11.43
N ILE A 11 -9.82 2.81 10.68
CA ILE A 11 -10.00 2.34 9.31
C ILE A 11 -10.00 3.57 8.40
N TYR A 12 -9.04 3.59 7.48
CA TYR A 12 -8.98 4.56 6.41
C TYR A 12 -9.21 3.82 5.10
N ASN A 13 -10.20 4.26 4.33
CA ASN A 13 -10.47 3.75 2.99
C ASN A 13 -10.00 4.80 1.98
N PRO A 14 -8.88 4.58 1.28
CA PRO A 14 -8.48 5.42 0.16
C PRO A 14 -9.59 5.43 -0.89
N ASN A 15 -9.93 6.61 -1.43
CA ASN A 15 -10.94 6.74 -2.49
C ASN A 15 -10.39 7.48 -3.72
N GLY A 16 -9.09 7.74 -3.75
CA GLY A 16 -8.42 8.40 -4.86
C GLY A 16 -8.54 7.61 -6.15
N ASN A 17 -8.94 8.32 -7.22
CA ASN A 17 -9.02 7.76 -8.57
C ASN A 17 -7.74 8.11 -9.34
N GLY A 18 -7.09 7.07 -9.84
CA GLY A 18 -5.77 7.11 -10.44
C GLY A 18 -4.64 7.24 -9.43
N ASP A 19 -3.43 6.95 -9.90
CA ASP A 19 -2.19 6.96 -9.13
C ASP A 19 -2.04 8.17 -8.21
N ASP A 20 -2.16 9.40 -8.75
CA ASP A 20 -1.85 10.63 -8.00
C ASP A 20 -2.76 10.81 -6.78
N GLN A 21 -4.06 10.59 -6.94
CA GLN A 21 -5.02 10.76 -5.85
C GLN A 21 -4.88 9.64 -4.82
N TYR A 22 -4.73 8.40 -5.28
CA TYR A 22 -4.59 7.25 -4.38
C TYR A 22 -3.31 7.35 -3.55
N LEU A 23 -2.19 7.75 -4.17
CA LEU A 23 -0.92 7.95 -3.48
C LEU A 23 -0.98 9.10 -2.49
N ALA A 24 -1.67 10.19 -2.83
CA ALA A 24 -1.90 11.30 -1.90
C ALA A 24 -2.72 10.86 -0.68
N ASP A 25 -3.79 10.08 -0.90
CA ASP A 25 -4.63 9.50 0.17
C ASP A 25 -3.82 8.55 1.06
N ALA A 26 -3.08 7.62 0.47
CA ALA A 26 -2.23 6.67 1.19
C ALA A 26 -1.16 7.40 2.02
N LYS A 27 -0.50 8.40 1.43
CA LYS A 27 0.48 9.22 2.15
C LYS A 27 -0.18 9.98 3.31
N HIS A 28 -1.34 10.59 3.08
CA HIS A 28 -2.07 11.30 4.13
C HIS A 28 -2.42 10.37 5.29
N ALA A 29 -2.85 9.14 5.03
CA ALA A 29 -3.13 8.16 6.07
C ALA A 29 -1.87 7.79 6.89
N LEU A 30 -0.73 7.58 6.22
CA LEU A 30 0.54 7.29 6.87
C LEU A 30 1.06 8.48 7.70
N ASP A 31 1.01 9.70 7.16
CA ASP A 31 1.45 10.92 7.86
C ASP A 31 0.66 11.15 9.17
N ASN A 32 -0.63 10.81 9.17
CA ASN A 32 -1.52 10.94 10.34
C ASN A 32 -1.53 9.69 11.24
N SER A 33 -0.75 8.67 10.91
CA SER A 33 -0.64 7.46 11.74
C SER A 33 0.26 7.68 12.96
N PRO A 34 -0.06 7.06 14.11
CA PRO A 34 0.81 7.11 15.28
C PRO A 34 2.12 6.35 15.05
N ASP A 35 3.06 6.47 15.98
CA ASP A 35 4.22 5.58 16.03
C ASP A 35 3.76 4.14 16.27
N VAL A 36 4.45 3.19 15.65
CA VAL A 36 4.13 1.76 15.73
C VAL A 36 5.39 0.94 15.85
N ASP A 37 5.27 -0.28 16.37
CA ASP A 37 6.41 -1.21 16.40
C ASP A 37 6.72 -1.78 15.01
N ILE A 38 5.71 -1.89 14.14
CA ILE A 38 5.83 -2.49 12.81
C ILE A 38 4.70 -2.02 11.89
N ILE A 39 5.00 -1.88 10.60
CA ILE A 39 3.99 -1.69 9.54
C ILE A 39 3.94 -2.92 8.65
N VAL A 40 2.75 -3.29 8.21
CA VAL A 40 2.51 -4.52 7.44
C VAL A 40 1.54 -4.24 6.30
N ALA A 41 1.78 -4.82 5.13
CA ALA A 41 0.78 -4.90 4.07
C ALA A 41 0.24 -6.33 3.92
N SER A 42 -1.10 -6.46 3.94
CA SER A 42 -1.79 -7.47 3.12
C SER A 42 -1.81 -6.92 1.70
N ALA A 43 -0.80 -7.27 0.91
CA ALA A 43 -0.53 -6.68 -0.40
C ALA A 43 -1.41 -7.35 -1.47
N GLY A 44 -2.55 -6.73 -1.75
CA GLY A 44 -3.39 -7.02 -2.91
C GLY A 44 -3.01 -6.14 -4.11
N PHE A 45 -3.17 -6.69 -5.30
CA PHE A 45 -2.86 -6.02 -6.58
C PHE A 45 -4.08 -5.96 -7.51
N ASP A 46 -5.27 -6.19 -6.97
CA ASP A 46 -6.55 -6.17 -7.68
C ASP A 46 -7.06 -4.76 -8.01
N GLU A 47 -6.49 -3.71 -7.40
CA GLU A 47 -6.66 -2.31 -7.81
C GLU A 47 -5.93 -1.95 -9.13
N TYR A 48 -5.21 -2.88 -9.75
CA TYR A 48 -4.46 -2.63 -10.99
C TYR A 48 -5.37 -2.18 -12.15
N VAL A 49 -4.83 -1.33 -13.03
CA VAL A 49 -5.55 -0.74 -14.17
C VAL A 49 -6.18 -1.75 -15.13
N ASP A 50 -5.57 -2.93 -15.28
CA ASP A 50 -6.10 -4.04 -16.10
C ASP A 50 -6.64 -5.20 -15.24
N ASP A 51 -6.97 -4.93 -13.97
CA ASP A 51 -7.60 -5.86 -13.03
C ASP A 51 -8.91 -5.25 -12.50
N TRP A 52 -9.54 -5.87 -11.49
CA TRP A 52 -10.89 -5.54 -11.05
C TRP A 52 -11.12 -4.08 -10.62
N GLY A 53 -10.10 -3.41 -10.09
CA GLY A 53 -10.21 -2.03 -9.63
C GLY A 53 -9.98 -0.99 -10.71
N GLU A 54 -9.36 -1.33 -11.84
CA GLU A 54 -9.13 -0.45 -12.99
C GLU A 54 -8.49 0.92 -12.63
N ASN A 55 -7.60 0.95 -11.62
CA ASN A 55 -7.23 2.20 -10.95
C ASN A 55 -5.73 2.51 -10.98
N LEU A 56 -4.89 1.59 -10.50
CA LEU A 56 -3.49 1.81 -10.20
C LEU A 56 -2.56 1.25 -11.27
N SER A 57 -1.52 2.00 -11.61
CA SER A 57 -0.44 1.51 -12.46
C SER A 57 0.57 0.63 -11.70
N THR A 58 1.41 -0.09 -12.44
CA THR A 58 2.60 -0.76 -11.86
C THR A 58 3.52 0.21 -11.12
N GLU A 59 3.67 1.44 -11.62
CA GLU A 59 4.50 2.47 -10.97
C GLU A 59 3.90 2.89 -9.62
N ALA A 60 2.57 2.98 -9.52
CA ALA A 60 1.88 3.28 -8.28
C ALA A 60 2.17 2.25 -7.20
N PHE A 61 2.15 0.95 -7.53
CA PHE A 61 2.51 -0.10 -6.57
C PHE A 61 3.94 0.05 -6.05
N GLY A 62 4.89 0.44 -6.92
CA GLY A 62 6.24 0.78 -6.49
C GLY A 62 6.27 1.96 -5.52
N LYS A 63 5.55 3.04 -5.83
CA LYS A 63 5.44 4.21 -4.95
C LYS A 63 4.78 3.88 -3.61
N ILE A 64 3.76 3.03 -3.59
CA ILE A 64 3.13 2.53 -2.35
C ILE A 64 4.17 1.78 -1.50
N GLY A 65 4.93 0.86 -2.11
CA GLY A 65 6.02 0.17 -1.43
C GLY A 65 7.05 1.14 -0.85
N HIS A 66 7.39 2.20 -1.59
CA HIS A 66 8.34 3.22 -1.14
C HIS A 66 7.79 4.08 0.00
N LEU A 67 6.50 4.45 -0.02
CA LEU A 67 5.84 5.15 1.09
C LEU A 67 5.90 4.31 2.38
N MET A 68 5.66 3.00 2.28
CA MET A 68 5.81 2.09 3.43
C MET A 68 7.25 2.00 3.92
N TYR A 69 8.24 2.02 3.02
CA TYR A 69 9.65 2.03 3.39
C TYR A 69 10.03 3.29 4.19
N GLU A 70 9.67 4.47 3.69
CA GLU A 70 9.96 5.74 4.37
C GLU A 70 9.26 5.81 5.73
N PHE A 71 7.96 5.49 5.78
CA PHE A 71 7.24 5.42 7.05
C PHE A 71 7.93 4.48 8.03
N ALA A 72 8.34 3.29 7.58
CA ALA A 72 8.95 2.32 8.46
C ALA A 72 10.29 2.81 9.02
N LYS A 73 11.12 3.40 8.15
CA LYS A 73 12.42 3.95 8.51
C LYS A 73 12.30 5.06 9.56
N GLU A 74 11.29 5.91 9.42
CA GLU A 74 11.07 7.05 10.30
C GLU A 74 10.37 6.68 11.62
N ARG A 75 9.41 5.74 11.57
CA ARG A 75 8.41 5.56 12.64
C ARG A 75 8.41 4.18 13.30
N CYS A 76 9.17 3.20 12.78
CA CYS A 76 9.25 1.86 13.36
C CYS A 76 10.61 1.15 13.13
N GLU A 77 11.72 1.89 13.16
CA GLU A 77 13.09 1.35 13.05
C GLU A 77 13.33 0.50 11.79
N GLY A 78 12.60 0.80 10.71
CA GLY A 78 12.65 0.08 9.45
C GLY A 78 11.88 -1.26 9.44
N ARG A 79 11.24 -1.65 10.54
CA ARG A 79 10.49 -2.91 10.65
C ARG A 79 9.26 -2.89 9.76
N ARG A 80 9.28 -3.71 8.70
CA ARG A 80 8.17 -3.87 7.75
C ARG A 80 8.19 -5.24 7.11
N TYR A 81 7.01 -5.75 6.77
CA TYR A 81 6.85 -6.90 5.87
C TYR A 81 5.57 -6.79 5.06
N ALA A 82 5.43 -7.65 4.06
CA ALA A 82 4.22 -7.76 3.26
C ALA A 82 3.88 -9.24 3.07
N LEU A 83 2.57 -9.52 2.98
CA LEU A 83 2.00 -10.82 2.63
C LEU A 83 1.19 -10.63 1.36
N LEU A 84 1.43 -11.46 0.35
CA LEU A 84 0.67 -11.42 -0.91
C LEU A 84 -0.78 -11.88 -0.66
N GLU A 85 -1.73 -11.12 -1.19
CA GLU A 85 -3.17 -11.42 -1.12
C GLU A 85 -3.76 -11.56 -2.54
N GLY A 86 -4.62 -10.62 -2.94
CA GLY A 86 -5.32 -10.59 -4.23
C GLY A 86 -4.50 -10.06 -5.39
N GLY A 87 -5.09 -10.12 -6.58
CA GLY A 87 -4.45 -9.85 -7.86
C GLY A 87 -4.78 -10.97 -8.82
N TYR A 88 -5.61 -10.66 -9.81
CA TYR A 88 -6.26 -11.63 -10.69
C TYR A 88 -5.85 -11.46 -12.16
N ASN A 89 -5.17 -10.35 -12.50
CA ASN A 89 -4.47 -10.22 -13.77
C ASN A 89 -3.11 -10.93 -13.71
N PHE A 90 -3.07 -12.20 -14.10
CA PHE A 90 -1.85 -13.00 -14.07
C PHE A 90 -0.75 -12.56 -15.05
N GLN A 91 -1.06 -11.77 -16.07
CA GLN A 91 -0.06 -11.30 -17.04
C GLN A 91 0.88 -10.27 -16.42
N ASP A 92 0.33 -9.39 -15.57
CA ASP A 92 1.07 -8.27 -14.98
C ASP A 92 1.25 -8.39 -13.45
N LEU A 93 0.59 -9.35 -12.78
CA LEU A 93 0.73 -9.57 -11.34
C LEU A 93 2.20 -9.65 -10.89
N GLY A 94 3.03 -10.41 -11.61
CA GLY A 94 4.46 -10.52 -11.28
C GLY A 94 5.20 -9.18 -11.38
N LYS A 95 4.84 -8.32 -12.34
CA LYS A 95 5.43 -6.99 -12.51
C LYS A 95 5.00 -6.06 -11.38
N ASN A 96 3.72 -6.11 -11.01
CA ASN A 96 3.15 -5.31 -9.92
C ASN A 96 3.77 -5.69 -8.56
N ILE A 97 3.89 -6.99 -8.29
CA ILE A 97 4.58 -7.52 -7.11
C ILE A 97 6.04 -7.04 -7.10
N LEU A 98 6.75 -7.19 -8.21
CA LEU A 98 8.15 -6.78 -8.30
C LEU A 98 8.31 -5.27 -8.03
N ALA A 99 7.49 -4.43 -8.66
CA ALA A 99 7.53 -2.98 -8.46
C ALA A 99 7.31 -2.62 -6.98
N PHE A 100 6.27 -3.18 -6.35
CA PHE A 100 6.03 -3.01 -4.92
C PHE A 100 7.22 -3.46 -4.07
N CYS A 101 7.80 -4.63 -4.36
CA CYS A 101 8.95 -5.14 -3.63
C CYS A 101 10.19 -4.24 -3.78
N GLU A 102 10.43 -3.66 -4.96
CA GLU A 102 11.52 -2.71 -5.16
C GLU A 102 11.31 -1.42 -4.34
N GLY A 103 10.10 -0.86 -4.37
CA GLY A 103 9.73 0.25 -3.50
C GLY A 103 9.89 -0.08 -2.02
N LEU A 104 9.41 -1.25 -1.61
CA LEU A 104 9.51 -1.74 -0.23
C LEU A 104 10.97 -1.95 0.20
N LYS A 105 11.90 -2.26 -0.70
CA LYS A 105 13.36 -2.30 -0.38
C LYS A 105 13.96 -0.91 -0.20
N GLY A 106 13.28 0.14 -0.67
CA GLY A 106 13.75 1.52 -0.67
C GLY A 106 14.31 1.99 -2.02
N ASN A 107 14.14 1.19 -3.09
CA ASN A 107 14.51 1.59 -4.45
C ASN A 107 13.43 2.52 -5.03
N ARG A 108 13.83 3.38 -5.97
CA ARG A 108 12.95 4.29 -6.71
C ARG A 108 12.65 3.76 -8.10
#